data_AF-A0A6G3UQX1-F1
#
_entry.id   AF-A0A6G3UQX1-F1
#
_cell.length_a   1.000
_cell.length_b   1.000
_cell.length_c   1.000
_cell.angle_alpha   90.00
_cell.angle_beta   90.00
_cell.angle_gamma   90.00
#
_symmetry.space_group_name_H-M   'P 1'
#
loop_
_entity.id
_entity.type
_entity.pdbx_description
1 polymer ?
#
loop_
_entity_poly.entity_id
_entity_poly.type
_entity_poly.pdbx_seq_one_letter_code
_entity_poly.pdbx_strand_id
1 'polypeptide(L)'
;LDARHGPAIGAAADYWFASPWRRRICRRLAAGFPVRRAGGGMADLLSMTGELREGRAVVLFPEGTRAEDGTLGSFHRGALVLAEEAGVPVVPVGIAGTGRLLPKHGRLRSSLVRVAIGEPLPAGVSPEAARDAVRALHDRTTAEPLRDSAVRRRVASVVTSRVGLPLAFCWAFAEALSWPLMPELLLAVVCVAVPRAAPRMSLGALAGSLAGGLLALHLAAA
;
A
#
# COMPACT_ATOMS: atom_id res chain seq x y z
N LEU A 1 8.17 -17.39 5.86
CA LEU A 1 7.06 -17.72 4.94
C LEU A 1 7.68 -18.09 3.61
N ASP A 2 7.65 -19.36 3.23
CA ASP A 2 8.22 -19.85 1.97
C ASP A 2 7.48 -19.17 0.80
N ALA A 3 8.21 -18.68 -0.22
CA ALA A 3 7.70 -17.86 -1.33
C ALA A 3 6.58 -18.56 -2.16
N ARG A 4 6.40 -19.86 -1.92
CA ARG A 4 5.35 -20.72 -2.49
C ARG A 4 3.95 -20.49 -1.91
N HIS A 5 3.79 -19.80 -0.78
CA HIS A 5 2.49 -19.61 -0.10
C HIS A 5 1.86 -18.22 -0.36
N GLY A 6 2.07 -17.66 -1.56
CA GLY A 6 1.57 -16.33 -1.89
C GLY A 6 0.05 -16.21 -1.69
N PRO A 7 -0.45 -15.11 -1.08
CA PRO A 7 -1.86 -14.98 -0.76
C PRO A 7 -2.71 -14.97 -2.03
N ALA A 8 -3.85 -15.64 -2.01
CA ALA A 8 -4.88 -15.55 -3.04
C ALA A 8 -5.94 -14.54 -2.58
N ILE A 9 -6.32 -13.59 -3.45
CA ILE A 9 -7.26 -12.52 -3.08
C ILE A 9 -8.60 -12.72 -3.79
N GLY A 10 -9.68 -12.83 -3.04
CA GLY A 10 -11.03 -12.90 -3.61
C GLY A 10 -11.38 -11.56 -4.26
N ALA A 11 -11.59 -11.56 -5.56
CA ALA A 11 -11.86 -10.36 -6.34
C ALA A 11 -13.18 -10.50 -7.12
N ALA A 12 -13.95 -9.42 -7.13
CA ALA A 12 -15.24 -9.38 -7.81
C ALA A 12 -15.14 -9.72 -9.30
N ALA A 13 -15.78 -10.81 -9.71
CA ALA A 13 -15.72 -11.35 -11.07
C ALA A 13 -16.24 -10.35 -12.11
N ASP A 14 -17.37 -9.71 -11.82
CA ASP A 14 -18.07 -8.72 -12.64
C ASP A 14 -17.24 -7.45 -12.91
N TYR A 15 -16.30 -7.10 -12.02
CA TYR A 15 -15.51 -5.87 -12.16
C TYR A 15 -14.09 -6.14 -12.68
N TRP A 16 -13.33 -6.97 -11.96
CA TRP A 16 -11.91 -7.21 -12.23
C TRP A 16 -11.70 -8.14 -13.43
N PHE A 17 -12.64 -9.04 -13.69
CA PHE A 17 -12.51 -10.05 -14.75
C PHE A 17 -13.33 -9.73 -16.01
N ALA A 18 -14.13 -8.67 -16.00
CA ALA A 18 -14.91 -8.22 -17.16
C ALA A 18 -14.06 -7.62 -18.30
N SER A 19 -12.80 -7.25 -18.05
CA SER A 19 -11.90 -6.74 -19.09
C SER A 19 -10.59 -7.53 -19.16
N PRO A 20 -10.08 -7.86 -20.36
CA PRO A 20 -8.85 -8.65 -20.51
C PRO A 20 -7.63 -8.03 -19.82
N TRP A 21 -7.49 -6.71 -19.84
CA TRP A 21 -6.38 -6.02 -19.19
C TRP A 21 -6.52 -5.98 -17.67
N ARG A 22 -7.73 -5.71 -17.13
CA ARG A 22 -7.99 -5.77 -15.68
C ARG A 22 -7.77 -7.17 -15.13
N ARG A 23 -8.20 -8.20 -15.87
CA ARG A 23 -7.97 -9.61 -15.53
C ARG A 23 -6.48 -9.93 -15.45
N ARG A 24 -5.69 -9.45 -16.43
CA ARG A 24 -4.24 -9.69 -16.47
C ARG A 24 -3.52 -9.02 -15.30
N ILE A 25 -3.91 -7.78 -14.96
CA ILE A 25 -3.40 -7.06 -13.78
C ILE A 25 -3.76 -7.81 -12.48
N CYS A 26 -5.04 -8.15 -12.30
CA CYS A 26 -5.54 -8.79 -11.09
C CYS A 26 -4.86 -10.15 -10.85
N ARG A 27 -4.72 -10.99 -11.88
CA ARG A 27 -4.08 -12.30 -11.75
C ARG A 27 -2.58 -12.22 -11.49
N ARG A 28 -1.87 -11.30 -12.14
CA ARG A 28 -0.40 -11.24 -12.07
C ARG A 28 0.15 -10.42 -10.92
N LEU A 29 -0.55 -9.35 -10.53
CA LEU A 29 -0.04 -8.41 -9.53
C LEU A 29 -0.72 -8.59 -8.17
N ALA A 30 -1.95 -9.08 -8.13
CA ALA A 30 -2.73 -9.20 -6.89
C ALA A 30 -3.11 -10.65 -6.55
N ALA A 31 -2.64 -11.63 -7.32
CA ALA A 31 -3.00 -13.05 -7.15
C ALA A 31 -4.51 -13.27 -6.97
N GLY A 32 -5.31 -12.50 -7.73
CA GLY A 32 -6.76 -12.48 -7.55
C GLY A 32 -7.46 -13.66 -8.22
N PHE A 33 -8.43 -14.26 -7.52
CA PHE A 33 -9.36 -15.25 -8.07
C PHE A 33 -10.78 -14.67 -8.16
N PRO A 34 -11.56 -15.05 -9.18
CA PRO A 34 -12.89 -14.50 -9.39
C PRO A 34 -13.89 -15.06 -8.37
N VAL A 35 -14.62 -14.18 -7.71
CA VAL A 35 -15.77 -14.52 -6.87
C VAL A 35 -17.01 -13.81 -7.42
N ARG A 36 -18.04 -14.58 -7.78
CA ARG A 36 -19.31 -14.02 -8.24
C ARG A 36 -20.13 -13.46 -7.08
N ARG A 37 -20.66 -12.25 -7.24
CA ARG A 37 -21.53 -11.60 -6.24
C ARG A 37 -23.01 -11.98 -6.40
N ALA A 38 -23.44 -12.27 -7.62
CA ALA A 38 -24.82 -12.66 -7.95
C ALA A 38 -24.85 -14.13 -8.40
N GLY A 39 -25.21 -15.03 -7.47
CA GLY A 39 -25.32 -16.48 -7.71
C GLY A 39 -23.96 -17.19 -7.84
N GLY A 40 -23.83 -18.37 -7.24
CA GLY A 40 -22.66 -19.24 -7.38
C GLY A 40 -21.37 -18.80 -6.66
N GLY A 41 -21.35 -17.63 -6.01
CA GLY A 41 -20.17 -17.12 -5.30
C GLY A 41 -19.66 -18.04 -4.18
N MET A 42 -20.54 -18.77 -3.50
CA MET A 42 -20.12 -19.75 -2.50
C MET A 42 -19.31 -20.90 -3.11
N ALA A 43 -19.72 -21.43 -4.28
CA ALA A 43 -18.97 -22.47 -4.96
C ALA A 43 -17.58 -21.97 -5.41
N ASP A 44 -17.50 -20.70 -5.85
CA ASP A 44 -16.23 -20.07 -6.19
C ASP A 44 -15.30 -19.98 -4.96
N LEU A 45 -15.84 -19.65 -3.78
CA LEU A 45 -15.07 -19.62 -2.53
C LEU A 45 -14.61 -21.02 -2.12
N LEU A 46 -15.52 -22.01 -2.11
CA LEU A 46 -15.24 -23.39 -1.72
C LEU A 46 -14.23 -24.09 -2.65
N SER A 47 -14.03 -23.59 -3.87
CA SER A 47 -12.96 -24.07 -4.75
C SER A 47 -11.56 -23.85 -4.18
N MET A 48 -11.39 -22.91 -3.24
CA MET A 48 -10.13 -22.57 -2.59
C MET A 48 -9.80 -23.46 -1.38
N THR A 49 -10.70 -24.36 -0.97
CA THR A 49 -10.50 -25.24 0.19
C THR A 49 -9.24 -26.08 0.08
N GLY A 50 -8.93 -26.60 -1.13
CA GLY A 50 -7.70 -27.36 -1.38
C GLY A 50 -6.45 -26.51 -1.15
N GLU A 51 -6.41 -25.30 -1.73
CA GLU A 51 -5.27 -24.39 -1.57
C GLU A 51 -5.06 -23.95 -0.12
N LEU A 52 -6.14 -23.73 0.64
CA LEU A 52 -6.07 -23.42 2.07
C LEU A 52 -5.45 -24.58 2.87
N ARG A 53 -5.84 -25.83 2.56
CA ARG A 53 -5.28 -27.03 3.21
C ARG A 53 -3.82 -27.28 2.85
N GLU A 54 -3.39 -26.83 1.67
CA GLU A 54 -1.98 -26.84 1.24
C GLU A 54 -1.14 -25.71 1.88
N GLY A 55 -1.74 -24.91 2.77
CA GLY A 55 -1.04 -23.87 3.52
C GLY A 55 -1.02 -22.50 2.83
N ARG A 56 -1.80 -22.30 1.77
CA ARG A 56 -1.93 -20.99 1.12
C ARG A 56 -2.83 -20.08 1.95
N ALA A 57 -2.54 -18.78 1.99
CA ALA A 57 -3.42 -17.79 2.60
C ALA A 57 -4.48 -17.30 1.59
N VAL A 58 -5.72 -17.13 2.04
CA VAL A 58 -6.80 -16.52 1.24
C VAL A 58 -7.29 -15.24 1.91
N VAL A 59 -7.32 -14.14 1.16
CA VAL A 59 -7.78 -12.82 1.62
C VAL A 59 -9.14 -12.53 1.01
N LEU A 60 -10.13 -12.28 1.87
CA LEU A 60 -11.51 -11.99 1.49
C LEU A 60 -12.00 -10.68 2.11
N PHE A 61 -12.85 -9.97 1.39
CA PHE A 61 -13.57 -8.80 1.88
C PHE A 61 -15.05 -9.20 2.06
N PRO A 62 -15.49 -9.51 3.29
CA PRO A 62 -16.81 -10.07 3.55
C PRO A 62 -17.96 -9.11 3.25
N GLU A 63 -17.70 -7.81 3.13
CA GLU A 63 -18.67 -6.79 2.66
C GLU A 63 -19.00 -6.91 1.18
N GLY A 64 -18.15 -7.59 0.39
CA GLY A 64 -18.33 -7.76 -1.05
C GLY A 64 -18.18 -6.48 -1.89
N THR A 65 -18.26 -5.29 -1.30
CA THR A 65 -18.12 -3.98 -1.97
C THR A 65 -17.22 -3.04 -1.18
N ARG A 66 -16.83 -1.91 -1.78
CA ARG A 66 -16.11 -0.83 -1.08
C ARG A 66 -17.13 0.08 -0.41
N ALA A 67 -16.92 0.39 0.86
CA ALA A 67 -17.67 1.42 1.58
C ALA A 67 -17.56 2.79 0.90
N GLU A 68 -18.64 3.58 0.93
CA GLU A 68 -18.69 4.92 0.34
C GLU A 68 -18.24 5.99 1.34
N ASP A 69 -18.61 5.83 2.60
CA ASP A 69 -18.37 6.77 3.71
C ASP A 69 -17.29 6.29 4.70
N GLY A 70 -16.71 5.11 4.45
CA GLY A 70 -15.72 4.50 5.34
C GLY A 70 -16.33 3.70 6.50
N THR A 71 -17.66 3.53 6.55
CA THR A 71 -18.31 2.64 7.50
C THR A 71 -18.26 1.19 7.00
N LEU A 72 -18.04 0.24 7.91
CA LEU A 72 -18.04 -1.18 7.58
C LEU A 72 -19.47 -1.65 7.32
N GLY A 73 -19.71 -2.20 6.13
CA GLY A 73 -20.97 -2.82 5.74
C GLY A 73 -21.30 -4.11 6.51
N SER A 74 -22.36 -4.80 6.09
CA SER A 74 -22.69 -6.13 6.61
C SER A 74 -21.70 -7.18 6.09
N PHE A 75 -21.37 -8.15 6.93
CA PHE A 75 -20.43 -9.21 6.56
C PHE A 75 -21.20 -10.44 6.08
N HIS A 76 -20.86 -10.94 4.89
CA HIS A 76 -21.36 -12.20 4.39
C HIS A 76 -20.66 -13.39 5.07
N ARG A 77 -21.42 -14.47 5.32
CA ARG A 77 -20.90 -15.69 5.99
C ARG A 77 -19.89 -16.49 5.14
N GLY A 78 -19.76 -16.22 3.84
CA GLY A 78 -18.97 -17.03 2.91
C GLY A 78 -17.51 -17.24 3.30
N ALA A 79 -16.85 -16.22 3.86
CA ALA A 79 -15.48 -16.36 4.34
C ALA A 79 -15.36 -17.30 5.55
N LEU A 80 -16.35 -17.28 6.44
CA LEU A 80 -16.39 -18.13 7.63
C LEU A 80 -16.68 -19.58 7.25
N VAL A 81 -17.63 -19.80 6.33
CA VAL A 81 -17.93 -21.15 5.80
C VAL A 81 -16.71 -21.76 5.12
N LEU A 82 -15.99 -20.99 4.29
CA LEU A 82 -14.77 -21.48 3.66
C LEU A 82 -13.72 -21.93 4.69
N ALA A 83 -13.54 -21.15 5.76
CA ALA A 83 -12.59 -21.47 6.81
C ALA A 83 -13.00 -22.70 7.62
N GLU A 84 -14.30 -22.85 7.93
CA GLU A 84 -14.87 -24.04 8.57
C GLU A 84 -14.61 -25.30 7.72
N GLU A 85 -14.93 -25.25 6.42
CA GLU A 85 -14.73 -26.37 5.48
C GLU A 85 -13.24 -26.73 5.29
N ALA A 86 -12.37 -25.72 5.26
CA ALA A 86 -10.93 -25.94 5.15
C ALA A 86 -10.27 -26.36 6.47
N GLY A 87 -10.93 -26.19 7.62
CA GLY A 87 -10.37 -26.46 8.94
C GLY A 87 -9.25 -25.48 9.32
N VAL A 88 -9.33 -24.23 8.87
CA VAL A 88 -8.30 -23.20 9.07
C VAL A 88 -8.82 -22.01 9.87
N PRO A 89 -7.96 -21.29 10.61
CA PRO A 89 -8.40 -20.11 11.36
C PRO A 89 -8.72 -18.92 10.46
N VAL A 90 -9.65 -18.07 10.90
CA VAL A 90 -9.93 -16.76 10.28
C VAL A 90 -9.19 -15.68 11.07
N VAL A 91 -8.35 -14.89 10.39
CA VAL A 91 -7.63 -13.78 11.01
C VAL A 91 -8.27 -12.45 10.57
N PRO A 92 -8.78 -11.62 11.51
CA PRO A 92 -9.38 -10.34 11.18
C PRO A 92 -8.30 -9.31 10.86
N VAL A 93 -8.53 -8.49 9.85
CA VAL A 93 -7.59 -7.44 9.42
C VAL A 93 -8.33 -6.11 9.27
N GLY A 94 -7.92 -5.12 10.06
CA GLY A 94 -8.39 -3.74 9.95
C GLY A 94 -7.51 -2.94 8.98
N ILE A 95 -8.11 -2.31 7.97
CA ILE A 95 -7.38 -1.49 6.99
C ILE A 95 -7.94 -0.07 7.01
N ALA A 96 -7.07 0.93 7.17
CA ALA A 96 -7.45 2.34 7.18
C ALA A 96 -6.64 3.16 6.14
N GLY A 97 -7.28 4.18 5.56
CA GLY A 97 -6.63 5.12 4.63
C GLY A 97 -6.62 4.73 3.15
N THR A 98 -6.99 3.49 2.81
CA THR A 98 -7.11 3.03 1.41
C THR A 98 -8.17 3.80 0.62
N GLY A 99 -9.27 4.24 1.25
CA GLY A 99 -10.28 5.10 0.61
C GLY A 99 -9.74 6.47 0.18
N ARG A 100 -8.73 7.01 0.89
CA ARG A 100 -8.03 8.25 0.49
C ARG A 100 -6.97 7.99 -0.57
N LEU A 101 -6.33 6.82 -0.54
CA LEU A 101 -5.34 6.39 -1.53
C LEU A 101 -6.01 6.19 -2.91
N LEU A 102 -7.14 5.50 -2.96
CA LEU A 102 -7.88 5.24 -4.20
C LEU A 102 -9.40 5.33 -3.94
N PRO A 103 -9.97 6.55 -4.00
CA PRO A 103 -11.41 6.74 -3.82
C PRO A 103 -12.23 5.96 -4.85
N LYS A 104 -13.49 5.65 -4.51
CA LYS A 104 -14.44 5.08 -5.47
C LYS A 104 -14.62 6.09 -6.62
N HIS A 105 -14.40 5.64 -7.86
CA HIS A 105 -14.35 6.48 -9.08
C HIS A 105 -13.28 7.59 -9.09
N GLY A 106 -12.34 7.58 -8.15
CA GLY A 106 -11.25 8.54 -8.06
C GLY A 106 -9.99 8.13 -8.81
N ARG A 107 -8.96 8.97 -8.67
CA ARG A 107 -7.59 8.68 -9.12
C ARG A 107 -6.73 8.27 -7.93
N LEU A 108 -5.68 7.50 -8.18
CA LEU A 108 -4.68 7.14 -7.18
C LEU A 108 -4.00 8.41 -6.64
N ARG A 109 -3.95 8.56 -5.32
CA ARG A 109 -3.32 9.68 -4.62
C ARG A 109 -2.43 9.15 -3.52
N SER A 110 -1.23 9.73 -3.35
CA SER A 110 -0.38 9.37 -2.22
C SER A 110 -1.14 9.61 -0.90
N SER A 111 -1.37 8.55 -0.13
CA SER A 111 -2.00 8.62 1.18
C SER A 111 -1.42 7.55 2.09
N LEU A 112 -1.45 7.80 3.39
CA LEU A 112 -1.05 6.83 4.39
C LEU A 112 -2.08 5.71 4.44
N VAL A 113 -1.61 4.47 4.28
CA VAL A 113 -2.37 3.26 4.54
C VAL A 113 -1.84 2.63 5.82
N ARG A 114 -2.74 2.20 6.69
CA ARG A 114 -2.42 1.49 7.92
C ARG A 114 -3.17 0.16 7.92
N VAL A 115 -2.52 -0.87 8.43
CA VAL A 115 -3.06 -2.23 8.50
C VAL A 115 -2.79 -2.76 9.90
N ALA A 116 -3.83 -3.23 10.59
CA ALA A 116 -3.71 -3.96 11.84
C ALA A 116 -4.22 -5.39 11.64
N ILE A 117 -3.40 -6.35 12.04
CA ILE A 117 -3.72 -7.78 12.00
C ILE A 117 -4.09 -8.17 13.42
N GLY A 118 -5.26 -8.80 13.58
CA GLY A 118 -5.72 -9.28 14.88
C GLY A 118 -5.31 -10.72 15.16
N GLU A 119 -5.80 -11.22 16.29
CA GLU A 119 -5.68 -12.64 16.66
C GLU A 119 -6.71 -13.49 15.88
N PRO A 120 -6.41 -14.78 15.63
CA PRO A 120 -7.36 -15.72 15.07
C PRO A 120 -8.71 -15.72 15.81
N LEU A 121 -9.80 -15.65 15.06
CA LEU A 121 -11.15 -15.77 15.60
C LEU A 121 -11.43 -17.22 16.03
N PRO A 122 -12.26 -17.42 17.07
CA PRO A 122 -12.71 -18.75 17.45
C PRO A 122 -13.55 -19.40 16.35
N ALA A 123 -13.52 -20.73 16.28
CA ALA A 123 -14.36 -21.49 15.35
C ALA A 123 -15.86 -21.24 15.62
N GLY A 124 -16.67 -21.19 14.56
CA GLY A 124 -18.12 -20.96 14.67
C GLY A 124 -18.53 -19.53 15.04
N VAL A 125 -17.62 -18.56 14.95
CA VAL A 125 -17.92 -17.14 15.17
C VAL A 125 -19.03 -16.65 14.22
N SER A 126 -19.91 -15.75 14.69
CA SER A 126 -20.92 -15.16 13.82
C SER A 126 -20.32 -14.08 12.90
N PRO A 127 -20.95 -13.80 11.74
CA PRO A 127 -20.54 -12.68 10.87
C PRO A 127 -20.49 -11.33 11.60
N GLU A 128 -21.40 -11.09 12.54
CA GLU A 128 -21.48 -9.86 13.34
C GLU A 128 -20.29 -9.75 14.28
N ALA A 129 -19.94 -10.82 14.99
CA ALA A 129 -18.78 -10.85 15.86
C ALA A 129 -17.46 -10.70 15.07
N ALA A 130 -17.37 -11.31 13.88
CA ALA A 130 -16.23 -11.11 12.97
C ALA A 130 -16.13 -9.64 12.50
N ARG A 131 -17.27 -9.01 12.18
CA ARG A 131 -17.35 -7.59 11.83
C ARG A 131 -16.88 -6.71 12.98
N ASP A 132 -17.33 -6.99 14.20
CA ASP A 132 -16.97 -6.21 15.38
C ASP A 132 -15.46 -6.32 15.70
N ALA A 133 -14.86 -7.49 15.50
CA ALA A 133 -13.41 -7.67 15.60
C ALA A 133 -12.65 -6.82 14.57
N VAL A 134 -13.09 -6.81 13.30
CA VAL A 134 -12.49 -5.96 12.25
C VAL A 134 -12.69 -4.47 12.55
N ARG A 135 -13.87 -4.07 13.05
CA ARG A 135 -14.14 -2.69 13.47
C ARG A 135 -13.19 -2.25 14.58
N ALA A 136 -13.02 -3.06 15.63
CA ALA A 136 -12.12 -2.74 16.72
C ALA A 136 -10.65 -2.58 16.25
N LEU A 137 -10.21 -3.36 15.27
CA LEU A 137 -8.91 -3.19 14.63
C LEU A 137 -8.84 -1.91 13.81
N HIS A 138 -9.88 -1.62 13.01
CA HIS A 138 -9.94 -0.42 12.19
C HIS A 138 -9.91 0.86 13.04
N ASP A 139 -10.65 0.90 14.13
CA ASP A 139 -10.71 2.04 15.04
C ASP A 139 -9.36 2.26 15.73
N ARG A 140 -8.74 1.19 16.23
CA ARG A 140 -7.37 1.23 16.79
C ARG A 140 -6.38 1.75 15.76
N THR A 141 -6.45 1.24 14.54
CA THR A 141 -5.59 1.64 13.42
C THR A 141 -5.73 3.13 13.11
N THR A 142 -6.92 3.70 13.27
CA THR A 142 -7.20 5.11 13.01
C THR A 142 -6.75 6.00 14.19
N ALA A 143 -6.99 5.55 15.41
CA ALA A 143 -6.66 6.28 16.64
C ALA A 143 -5.15 6.32 16.93
N GLU A 144 -4.41 5.26 16.60
CA GLU A 144 -2.99 5.17 16.96
C GLU A 144 -2.17 6.24 16.20
N PRO A 145 -1.42 7.12 16.91
CA PRO A 145 -0.59 8.11 16.26
C PRO A 145 0.52 7.39 15.49
N LEU A 146 0.85 7.92 14.30
CA LEU A 146 2.01 7.41 13.57
C LEU A 146 3.25 7.59 14.41
N ARG A 147 3.94 6.49 14.72
CA ARG A 147 5.32 6.55 15.19
C ARG A 147 6.16 7.09 14.07
N ASP A 148 6.48 8.36 14.18
CA ASP A 148 7.33 9.06 13.24
C ASP A 148 8.70 9.30 13.88
N SER A 149 9.78 9.12 13.11
CA SER A 149 11.11 9.36 13.64
C SER A 149 11.38 10.87 13.72
N ALA A 150 12.08 11.29 14.79
CA ALA A 150 12.48 12.69 14.93
C ALA A 150 13.35 13.15 13.74
N VAL A 151 14.17 12.24 13.21
CA VAL A 151 14.99 12.47 12.02
C VAL A 151 14.12 12.74 10.80
N ARG A 152 13.14 11.87 10.50
CA ARG A 152 12.26 12.07 9.34
C ARG A 152 11.49 13.38 9.45
N ARG A 153 10.98 13.75 10.63
CA ARG A 153 10.29 15.03 10.86
C ARG A 153 11.18 16.23 10.59
N ARG A 154 12.42 16.23 11.09
CA ARG A 154 13.38 17.32 10.85
C ARG A 154 13.72 17.44 9.38
N VAL A 155 14.08 16.33 8.73
CA VAL A 155 14.35 16.31 7.28
C VAL A 155 13.14 16.83 6.53
N ALA A 156 11.94 16.35 6.85
CA ALA A 156 10.71 16.80 6.21
C ALA A 156 10.49 18.30 6.38
N SER A 157 10.70 18.85 7.59
CA SER A 157 10.55 20.29 7.83
C SER A 157 11.53 21.14 7.01
N VAL A 158 12.76 20.67 6.78
CA VAL A 158 13.74 21.38 5.96
C VAL A 158 13.37 21.27 4.49
N VAL A 159 13.08 20.07 4.01
CA VAL A 159 12.74 19.79 2.59
C VAL A 159 11.49 20.54 2.14
N THR A 160 10.47 20.65 2.99
CA THR A 160 9.22 21.36 2.66
C THR A 160 9.27 22.86 2.95
N SER A 161 10.33 23.36 3.57
CA SER A 161 10.51 24.79 3.83
C SER A 161 10.89 25.57 2.56
N ARG A 162 10.86 26.91 2.67
CA ARG A 162 11.32 27.81 1.60
C ARG A 162 12.81 27.62 1.27
N VAL A 163 13.62 27.13 2.22
CA VAL A 163 15.06 26.92 2.03
C VAL A 163 15.40 25.55 1.47
N GLY A 164 14.45 24.59 1.45
CA GLY A 164 14.71 23.22 1.02
C GLY A 164 15.18 23.11 -0.43
N LEU A 165 14.54 23.84 -1.36
CA LEU A 165 14.92 23.82 -2.77
C LEU A 165 16.29 24.50 -3.04
N PRO A 166 16.57 25.72 -2.51
CA PRO A 166 17.91 26.29 -2.59
C PRO A 166 18.99 25.40 -1.98
N LEU A 167 18.72 24.78 -0.83
CA LEU A 167 19.66 23.88 -0.18
C LEU A 167 19.98 22.67 -1.07
N ALA A 168 18.97 22.06 -1.68
CA ALA A 168 19.17 20.93 -2.60
C ALA A 168 19.99 21.32 -3.84
N PHE A 169 19.75 22.51 -4.40
CA PHE A 169 20.56 23.05 -5.49
C PHE A 169 22.02 23.25 -5.06
N CYS A 170 22.25 23.99 -3.96
CA CYS A 170 23.60 24.32 -3.50
C CYS A 170 24.40 23.08 -3.09
N TRP A 171 23.76 22.10 -2.45
CA TRP A 171 24.39 20.82 -2.10
C TRP A 171 24.87 20.09 -3.36
N ALA A 172 23.98 19.91 -4.34
CA ALA A 172 24.32 19.22 -5.58
C ALA A 172 25.37 19.98 -6.43
N PHE A 173 25.32 21.31 -6.39
CA PHE A 173 26.34 22.17 -7.00
C PHE A 173 27.72 21.98 -6.36
N ALA A 174 27.78 21.99 -5.02
CA ALA A 174 29.02 21.81 -4.27
C ALA A 174 29.59 20.39 -4.44
N GLU A 175 28.74 19.37 -4.45
CA GLU A 175 29.14 18.01 -4.78
C GLU A 175 29.77 17.97 -6.18
N ALA A 176 29.07 18.46 -7.21
CA ALA A 176 29.58 18.44 -8.59
C ALA A 176 30.93 19.18 -8.78
N LEU A 177 31.26 20.16 -7.93
CA LEU A 177 32.56 20.83 -7.91
C LEU A 177 33.67 20.02 -7.21
N SER A 178 33.32 19.28 -6.16
CA SER A 178 34.29 18.59 -5.29
C SER A 178 34.57 17.15 -5.75
N TRP A 179 33.56 16.44 -6.26
CA TRP A 179 33.67 15.13 -6.86
C TRP A 179 32.56 14.94 -7.91
N PRO A 180 32.81 14.21 -9.01
CA PRO A 180 31.78 13.92 -10.01
C PRO A 180 30.78 12.85 -9.53
N LEU A 181 30.43 12.84 -8.25
CA LEU A 181 29.36 12.02 -7.67
C LEU A 181 28.06 12.82 -7.71
N MET A 182 27.01 12.22 -8.28
CA MET A 182 25.66 12.78 -8.30
C MET A 182 25.07 12.88 -6.87
N PRO A 183 24.04 13.73 -6.65
CA PRO A 183 23.42 13.95 -5.34
C PRO A 183 22.52 12.79 -4.86
N GLU A 184 22.98 11.55 -5.00
CA GLU A 184 22.22 10.34 -4.75
C GLU A 184 21.83 10.20 -3.28
N LEU A 185 22.72 10.51 -2.34
CA LEU A 185 22.43 10.42 -0.91
C LEU A 185 21.38 11.44 -0.48
N LEU A 186 21.50 12.69 -0.95
CA LEU A 186 20.50 13.73 -0.72
C LEU A 186 19.14 13.27 -1.26
N LEU A 187 19.10 12.80 -2.51
CA LEU A 187 17.86 12.35 -3.14
C LEU A 187 17.28 11.12 -2.47
N ALA A 188 18.09 10.16 -2.03
CA ALA A 188 17.65 9.00 -1.26
C ALA A 188 16.98 9.43 0.05
N VAL A 189 17.61 10.35 0.80
CA VAL A 189 17.07 10.90 2.05
C VAL A 189 15.75 11.64 1.80
N VAL A 190 15.67 12.47 0.76
CA VAL A 190 14.44 13.18 0.38
C VAL A 190 13.33 12.21 -0.04
N CYS A 191 13.65 11.21 -0.87
CA CYS A 191 12.70 10.21 -1.35
C CYS A 191 12.09 9.40 -0.20
N VAL A 192 12.90 9.03 0.80
CA VAL A 192 12.43 8.29 1.98
C VAL A 192 11.64 9.21 2.92
N ALA A 193 12.12 10.42 3.18
CA ALA A 193 11.51 11.30 4.18
C ALA A 193 10.23 11.98 3.69
N VAL A 194 10.24 12.48 2.44
CA VAL A 194 9.13 13.22 1.81
C VAL A 194 8.99 12.83 0.34
N PRO A 195 8.42 11.64 0.03
CA PRO A 195 8.30 11.16 -1.35
C PRO A 195 7.60 12.14 -2.29
N ARG A 196 6.64 12.91 -1.77
CA ARG A 196 5.88 13.91 -2.56
C ARG A 196 6.72 15.10 -3.00
N ALA A 197 7.79 15.42 -2.26
CA ALA A 197 8.71 16.51 -2.60
C ALA A 197 9.84 16.04 -3.52
N ALA A 198 10.05 14.72 -3.62
CA ALA A 198 11.16 14.14 -4.38
C ALA A 198 11.27 14.68 -5.82
N PRO A 199 10.21 14.74 -6.65
CA PRO A 199 10.35 15.25 -8.02
C PRO A 199 10.87 16.68 -8.08
N ARG A 200 10.36 17.55 -7.19
CA ARG A 200 10.77 18.96 -7.13
C ARG A 200 12.21 19.11 -6.66
N MET A 201 12.61 18.33 -5.65
CA MET A 201 13.98 18.35 -5.13
C MET A 201 14.98 17.75 -6.12
N SER A 202 14.60 16.67 -6.83
CA SER A 202 15.39 16.08 -7.91
C SER A 202 15.67 17.08 -9.02
N LEU A 203 14.68 17.87 -9.44
CA LEU A 203 14.89 18.93 -10.44
C LEU A 203 15.86 20.01 -9.94
N GLY A 204 15.74 20.44 -8.68
CA GLY A 204 16.66 21.40 -8.07
C GLY A 204 18.10 20.87 -7.98
N ALA A 205 18.26 19.61 -7.54
CA ALA A 205 19.55 18.95 -7.45
C ALA A 205 20.18 18.71 -8.84
N LEU A 206 19.39 18.35 -9.85
CA LEU A 206 19.85 18.24 -11.23
C LEU A 206 20.38 19.57 -11.75
N ALA A 207 19.64 20.66 -11.55
CA ALA A 207 20.08 22.00 -11.95
C ALA A 207 21.39 22.41 -11.25
N GLY A 208 21.51 22.12 -9.95
CA GLY A 208 22.74 22.36 -9.19
C GLY A 208 23.93 21.57 -9.72
N SER A 209 23.73 20.27 -9.97
CA SER A 209 24.77 19.37 -10.50
C SER A 209 25.27 19.84 -11.87
N LEU A 210 24.37 20.21 -12.77
CA LEU A 210 24.71 20.71 -14.11
C LEU A 210 25.50 22.01 -14.03
N ALA A 211 25.07 22.95 -13.19
CA ALA A 211 25.78 24.22 -13.00
C ALA A 211 27.19 24.02 -12.40
N GLY A 212 27.33 23.15 -11.41
CA GLY A 212 28.61 22.86 -10.77
C GLY A 212 29.58 22.16 -11.74
N GLY A 213 29.09 21.18 -12.51
CA GLY A 213 29.88 20.48 -13.52
C GLY A 213 30.34 21.41 -14.65
N LEU A 214 29.47 22.29 -15.14
CA LEU A 214 29.85 23.29 -16.15
C LEU A 214 30.92 24.25 -15.64
N LEU A 215 30.81 24.70 -14.37
CA LEU A 215 31.82 25.55 -13.76
C LEU A 215 33.15 24.80 -13.59
N ALA A 216 33.13 23.55 -13.14
CA ALA A 216 34.33 22.73 -13.00
C ALA A 216 35.04 22.54 -14.36
N LEU A 217 34.27 22.27 -15.43
CA LEU A 217 34.82 22.16 -16.79
C LEU A 217 35.41 23.48 -17.27
N HIS A 218 34.77 24.61 -16.98
CA HIS A 218 35.28 25.93 -17.37
C HIS A 218 36.57 26.27 -16.63
N LEU A 219 36.65 25.99 -15.33
CA LEU A 219 37.86 26.17 -14.53
C LEU A 219 39.00 25.24 -14.94
N ALA A 220 38.71 24.04 -15.43
CA ALA A 220 39.72 23.11 -15.95
C ALA A 220 40.23 23.48 -17.35
N ALA A 221 39.47 24.28 -18.10
CA ALA A 221 39.82 24.75 -19.44
C ALA A 221 40.56 26.11 -19.44
N ALA A 222 40.60 26.80 -18.29
CA ALA A 222 41.27 28.09 -18.08
C ALA A 222 42.68 27.89 -17.49
#